data_AF-A0A537RBX9-F1
#
_entry.id   AF-A0A537RBX9-F1
#
_cell.length_a   1.000
_cell.length_b   1.000
_cell.length_c   1.000
_cell.angle_alpha   90.00
_cell.angle_beta   90.00
_cell.angle_gamma   90.00
#
_symmetry.space_group_name_H-M   'P 1'
#
loop_
_entity.id
_entity.type
_entity.pdbx_description
1 polymer ?
#
loop_
_entity_poly.entity_id
_entity_poly.type
_entity_poly.pdbx_seq_one_letter_code
_entity_poly.pdbx_strand_id
1 'polypeptide(L)'
;MATRLLPAEGSAVREAGVHPRRQRKLVLRAENPSEAAIRDWCVEYLARTLDLPHQTIDTEMTFAGLGLDSANSVFLIVELEDWLGLELTPDLLFDHPSIGELARHLATRAGR
;
A
#
# COMPACT_ATOMS: atom_id res chain seq x y z
N MET A 1 -18.43 -8.49 -27.80
CA MET A 1 -17.36 -8.78 -26.83
C MET A 1 -16.34 -7.65 -26.88
N ALA A 2 -16.43 -6.69 -25.97
CA ALA A 2 -15.36 -5.73 -25.69
C ALA A 2 -15.66 -5.13 -24.30
N THR A 3 -14.67 -5.29 -23.43
CA THR A 3 -14.50 -4.86 -22.04
C THR A 3 -15.55 -3.91 -21.44
N ARG A 4 -16.23 -4.43 -20.41
CA ARG A 4 -16.97 -3.67 -19.40
C ARG A 4 -15.95 -2.85 -18.59
N LEU A 5 -15.73 -1.60 -19.00
CA LEU A 5 -15.00 -0.60 -18.23
C LEU A 5 -15.90 -0.20 -17.05
N LEU A 6 -15.51 -0.56 -15.83
CA LEU A 6 -16.10 -0.03 -14.61
C LEU A 6 -15.88 1.48 -14.58
N PRO A 7 -16.90 2.32 -14.30
CA PRO A 7 -16.66 3.68 -13.90
C PRO A 7 -16.01 3.64 -12.51
N ALA A 8 -14.75 4.04 -12.41
CA ALA A 8 -14.16 4.41 -11.14
C ALA A 8 -14.83 5.70 -10.68
N GLU A 9 -15.94 5.56 -9.96
CA GLU A 9 -16.60 6.66 -9.24
C GLU A 9 -15.72 7.02 -8.02
N GLY A 10 -14.59 7.66 -8.29
CA GLY A 10 -13.72 8.29 -7.29
C GLY A 10 -14.09 9.76 -7.14
N SER A 11 -15.18 10.02 -6.43
CA SER A 11 -15.57 11.35 -6.01
C SER A 11 -14.49 11.96 -5.10
N ALA A 12 -14.27 13.27 -5.30
CA ALA A 12 -13.57 14.19 -4.42
C ALA A 12 -12.03 14.22 -4.50
N VAL A 13 -11.56 14.99 -5.48
CA VAL A 13 -10.41 15.90 -5.30
C VAL A 13 -10.66 16.76 -4.05
N ARG A 14 -9.98 16.48 -2.94
CA ARG A 14 -9.75 17.46 -1.86
C ARG A 14 -8.34 17.29 -1.32
N GLU A 15 -7.52 18.28 -1.65
CA GLU A 15 -6.18 18.47 -1.10
C GLU A 15 -6.18 18.36 0.44
N ALA A 16 -5.39 17.42 0.95
CA ALA A 16 -4.86 17.46 2.30
C ALA A 16 -3.37 17.12 2.19
N GLY A 17 -2.56 18.16 2.01
CA GLY A 17 -1.11 18.05 2.01
C GLY A 17 -0.62 17.64 3.39
N VAL A 18 -0.04 16.45 3.50
CA VAL A 18 1.00 16.12 4.48
C VAL A 18 1.99 15.22 3.77
N HIS A 19 3.08 15.80 3.25
CA HIS A 19 4.27 15.02 2.88
C HIS A 19 5.10 14.86 4.17
N PRO A 20 5.06 13.71 4.86
CA PRO A 20 5.95 13.49 5.99
C PRO A 20 7.39 13.52 5.45
N ARG A 21 8.15 14.51 5.94
CA ARG A 21 9.59 14.67 5.72
C ARG A 21 10.29 13.32 5.89
N ARG A 22 11.09 12.94 4.88
CA ARG A 22 12.11 11.88 4.92
C ARG A 22 12.63 11.63 6.34
N GLN A 23 12.19 10.53 6.95
CA GLN A 23 12.83 9.99 8.14
C GLN A 23 13.13 8.51 7.97
N ARG A 24 14.08 8.24 7.06
CA ARG A 24 15.31 7.42 7.18
C ARG A 24 15.40 6.29 8.23
N LYS A 25 14.31 5.64 8.63
CA LYS A 25 14.39 4.55 9.62
C LYS A 25 13.43 3.37 9.43
N LEU A 26 12.84 3.18 8.25
CA LEU A 26 12.05 1.97 8.02
C LEU A 26 12.90 0.89 7.38
N VAL A 27 13.47 0.07 8.27
CA VAL A 27 13.90 -1.32 8.11
C VAL A 27 14.80 -1.64 6.92
N LEU A 28 16.05 -1.99 7.28
CA LEU A 28 16.92 -2.94 6.59
C LEU A 28 16.15 -3.74 5.53
N ARG A 29 16.55 -3.61 4.26
CA ARG A 29 15.98 -4.37 3.12
C ARG A 29 15.61 -5.77 3.59
N ALA A 30 14.34 -6.13 3.43
CA ALA A 30 13.92 -7.46 3.85
C ALA A 30 14.56 -8.48 2.91
N GLU A 31 15.48 -9.28 3.44
CA GLU A 31 16.19 -10.31 2.67
C GLU A 31 15.27 -11.49 2.32
N ASN A 32 14.15 -11.64 3.03
CA ASN A 32 13.07 -12.57 2.69
C ASN A 32 11.73 -12.16 3.38
N PRO A 33 11.05 -11.12 2.90
CA PRO A 33 9.86 -10.60 3.54
C PRO A 33 8.72 -11.62 3.49
N SER A 34 8.33 -12.12 4.66
CA SER A 34 7.14 -12.97 4.81
C SER A 34 5.88 -12.12 4.65
N GLU A 35 4.73 -12.72 4.30
CA GLU A 35 3.44 -12.01 4.21
C GLU A 35 3.17 -11.14 5.45
N ALA A 36 3.43 -11.68 6.65
CA ALA A 36 3.27 -10.96 7.90
C ALA A 36 4.18 -9.72 8.00
N ALA A 37 5.41 -9.78 7.50
CA ALA A 37 6.33 -8.65 7.51
C ALA A 37 5.91 -7.55 6.53
N ILE A 38 5.40 -7.94 5.35
CA ILE A 38 4.88 -6.98 4.36
C ILE A 38 3.61 -6.31 4.90
N ARG A 39 2.73 -7.10 5.54
CA ARG A 39 1.52 -6.59 6.19
C ARG A 39 1.86 -5.59 7.29
N ASP A 40 2.77 -5.95 8.19
CA ASP A 40 3.23 -5.07 9.28
C ASP A 40 3.85 -3.78 8.75
N TRP A 41 4.69 -3.88 7.73
CA TRP A 41 5.27 -2.71 7.05
C TRP A 41 4.18 -1.79 6.46
N CYS A 42 3.19 -2.35 5.77
CA CYS A 42 2.07 -1.58 5.21
C CYS A 42 1.25 -0.90 6.31
N VAL A 43 0.92 -1.61 7.39
CA VAL A 43 0.19 -1.05 8.54
C VAL A 43 0.99 0.11 9.15
N GLU A 44 2.28 -0.07 9.36
CA GLU A 44 3.15 0.96 9.92
C GLU A 44 3.29 2.18 9.00
N TYR A 45 3.40 1.96 7.68
CA TYR A 45 3.42 3.03 6.68
C TYR A 45 2.11 3.82 6.67
N LEU A 46 0.97 3.12 6.64
CA LEU A 46 -0.35 3.73 6.59
C LEU A 46 -0.69 4.47 7.88
N ALA A 47 -0.37 3.91 9.03
CA ALA A 47 -0.58 4.57 10.32
C ALA A 47 0.15 5.90 10.42
N ARG A 48 1.39 5.94 9.93
CA ARG A 48 2.19 7.17 9.90
C ARG A 48 1.67 8.16 8.88
N THR A 49 1.18 7.69 7.74
CA THR A 49 0.75 8.58 6.66
C THR A 49 -0.64 9.15 6.89
N LEU A 50 -1.53 8.35 7.46
CA LEU A 50 -2.92 8.71 7.76
C LEU A 50 -3.09 9.26 9.18
N ASP A 51 -2.02 9.29 9.98
CA ASP A 51 -2.03 9.64 11.41
C ASP A 51 -3.06 8.79 12.20
N LEU A 52 -3.12 7.50 11.88
CA LEU A 52 -4.04 6.54 12.48
C LEU A 52 -3.29 5.56 13.42
N PRO A 53 -3.90 5.15 14.54
CA PRO A 53 -3.35 4.08 15.37
C PRO A 53 -3.30 2.74 14.60
N HIS A 54 -2.25 1.94 14.78
CA HIS A 54 -2.12 0.60 14.18
C HIS A 54 -3.34 -0.30 14.41
N GLN A 55 -3.99 -0.17 15.58
CA GLN A 55 -5.17 -0.97 15.96
C GLN A 55 -6.42 -0.65 15.15
N THR A 56 -6.46 0.53 14.52
CA THR A 56 -7.57 1.01 13.68
C THR A 56 -7.37 0.64 12.21
N ILE A 57 -6.17 0.20 11.84
CA ILE A 57 -5.87 -0.21 10.47
C ILE A 57 -6.24 -1.66 10.32
N ASP A 58 -7.37 -1.89 9.70
CA ASP A 58 -7.84 -3.22 9.37
C ASP A 58 -7.18 -3.69 8.06
N THR A 59 -6.51 -4.85 8.13
CA THR A 59 -5.76 -5.38 6.98
C THR A 59 -6.64 -6.05 5.93
N GLU A 60 -7.91 -6.30 6.24
CA GLU A 60 -8.93 -6.77 5.30
C GLU A 60 -9.75 -5.61 4.72
N MET A 61 -9.60 -4.40 5.26
CA MET A 61 -10.22 -3.21 4.71
C MET A 61 -9.47 -2.71 3.48
N THR A 62 -10.22 -2.12 2.55
CA THR A 62 -9.63 -1.57 1.35
C THR A 62 -8.84 -0.30 1.66
N PHE A 63 -7.79 -0.02 0.88
CA PHE A 63 -6.99 1.20 1.00
C PHE A 63 -7.86 2.46 0.94
N ALA A 64 -8.83 2.51 0.02
CA ALA A 64 -9.79 3.61 -0.07
C ALA A 64 -10.67 3.72 1.19
N GLY A 65 -11.07 2.60 1.79
CA GLY A 65 -11.83 2.56 3.04
C GLY A 65 -11.05 3.06 4.26
N LEU A 66 -9.73 2.87 4.25
CA LEU A 66 -8.80 3.40 5.26
C LEU A 66 -8.52 4.91 5.09
N GLY A 67 -8.93 5.50 3.96
CA GLY A 67 -8.65 6.90 3.63
C GLY A 67 -7.37 7.12 2.83
N LEU A 68 -6.84 6.06 2.20
CA LEU A 68 -5.70 6.19 1.29
C LEU A 68 -6.13 6.88 -0.01
N ASP A 69 -5.50 8.02 -0.30
CA ASP A 69 -5.73 8.77 -1.53
C ASP A 69 -4.88 8.25 -2.70
N SER A 70 -5.19 8.66 -3.93
CA SER A 70 -4.52 8.22 -5.16
C SER A 70 -3.04 8.60 -5.18
N ALA A 71 -2.69 9.79 -4.68
CA ALA A 71 -1.29 10.18 -4.55
C ALA A 71 -0.53 9.26 -3.58
N ASN A 72 -1.13 8.98 -2.43
CA ASN A 72 -0.50 8.18 -1.38
C ASN A 72 -0.40 6.70 -1.74
N SER A 73 -1.34 6.22 -2.56
CA SER A 73 -1.31 4.90 -3.18
C SER A 73 -0.07 4.70 -4.05
N VAL A 74 0.28 5.69 -4.88
CA VAL A 74 1.51 5.63 -5.70
C VAL A 74 2.76 5.64 -4.82
N PHE A 75 2.81 6.47 -3.78
CA PHE A 75 3.95 6.49 -2.85
C PHE A 75 4.13 5.17 -2.09
N LEU A 76 3.04 4.55 -1.64
CA LEU A 76 3.08 3.24 -0.98
C LEU A 76 3.74 2.19 -1.89
N ILE A 77 3.40 2.18 -3.18
CA ILE A 77 3.97 1.26 -4.16
C ILE A 77 5.45 1.53 -4.39
N VAL A 78 5.86 2.79 -4.55
CA VAL A 78 7.27 3.17 -4.74
C VAL A 78 8.12 2.78 -3.53
N GLU A 79 7.61 3.00 -2.32
CA GLU A 79 8.34 2.66 -1.09
C GLU A 79 8.40 1.13 -0.87
N LEU A 80 7.35 0.39 -1.24
CA LEU A 80 7.38 -1.07 -1.28
C LEU A 80 8.37 -1.59 -2.33
N GLU A 81 8.43 -0.94 -3.49
CA GLU A 81 9.36 -1.25 -4.57
C GLU A 81 10.81 -1.18 -4.09
N ASP A 82 11.17 -0.08 -3.43
CA ASP A 82 12.51 0.15 -2.88
C ASP A 82 12.84 -0.82 -1.74
N TRP A 83 11.86 -1.10 -0.87
CA TRP A 83 12.05 -1.99 0.28
C TRP A 83 12.20 -3.46 -0.12
N LEU A 84 11.39 -3.93 -1.07
CA LEU A 84 11.41 -5.30 -1.59
C LEU A 84 12.46 -5.50 -2.69
N GLY A 85 12.88 -4.43 -3.37
CA GLY A 85 13.75 -4.51 -4.55
C GLY A 85 13.07 -5.18 -5.75
N LEU A 86 11.74 -5.11 -5.86
CA LEU A 86 10.94 -5.72 -6.92
C LEU A 86 10.23 -4.64 -7.72
N GLU A 87 10.08 -4.77 -9.04
CA GLU A 87 9.26 -3.82 -9.83
C GLU A 87 7.76 -4.01 -9.57
N LEU A 88 7.11 -2.96 -9.07
CA LEU A 88 5.70 -2.95 -8.69
C LEU A 88 4.93 -1.88 -9.48
N THR A 89 3.71 -2.22 -9.91
CA THR A 89 2.83 -1.29 -10.60
C THR A 89 1.70 -0.83 -9.68
N PRO A 90 1.25 0.43 -9.79
CA PRO A 90 0.11 0.94 -9.01
C PRO A 90 -1.21 0.20 -9.32
N ASP A 91 -1.28 -0.48 -10.46
CA ASP A 91 -2.38 -1.38 -10.84
C ASP A 91 -2.62 -2.48 -9.79
N LEU A 92 -1.57 -2.90 -9.07
CA LEU A 92 -1.68 -3.87 -7.97
C LEU A 92 -2.60 -3.39 -6.84
N LEU A 93 -2.72 -2.09 -6.60
CA LEU A 93 -3.65 -1.58 -5.58
C LEU A 93 -5.11 -1.63 -6.04
N PHE A 94 -5.35 -1.74 -7.35
CA PHE A 94 -6.69 -1.97 -7.89
C PHE A 94 -7.03 -3.47 -7.92
N ASP A 95 -6.06 -4.34 -8.25
CA ASP A 95 -6.24 -5.79 -8.24
C ASP A 95 -6.25 -6.38 -6.80
N HIS A 96 -5.49 -5.76 -5.91
CA HIS A 96 -5.36 -6.13 -4.50
C HIS A 96 -5.67 -4.89 -3.63
N PRO A 97 -6.95 -4.55 -3.46
CA PRO A 97 -7.36 -3.32 -2.78
C PRO A 97 -7.14 -3.36 -1.27
N SER A 98 -6.65 -4.47 -0.69
CA SER A 98 -6.49 -4.68 0.74
C SER A 98 -5.04 -5.02 1.11
N ILE A 99 -4.60 -4.63 2.30
CA ILE A 99 -3.24 -4.90 2.78
C ILE A 99 -2.93 -6.40 2.76
N GLY A 100 -3.88 -7.24 3.20
CA GLY A 100 -3.71 -8.69 3.23
C GLY A 100 -3.52 -9.29 1.84
N GLU A 101 -4.28 -8.85 0.84
CA GLU A 101 -4.17 -9.35 -0.53
C GLU A 101 -2.84 -8.93 -1.18
N LEU A 102 -2.47 -7.67 -1.01
CA LEU A 102 -1.20 -7.13 -1.49
C LEU A 102 -0.02 -7.87 -0.85
N ALA A 103 -0.03 -8.02 0.48
CA ALA A 103 1.04 -8.71 1.20
C ALA A 103 1.20 -10.16 0.75
N ARG A 104 0.10 -10.89 0.55
CA ARG A 104 0.12 -12.28 0.07
C ARG A 104 0.69 -12.39 -1.34
N HIS A 105 0.30 -11.49 -2.23
CA HIS A 105 0.84 -11.43 -3.59
C HIS A 105 2.34 -11.13 -3.59
N LEU A 106 2.77 -10.13 -2.83
CA LEU A 106 4.17 -9.70 -2.76
C LEU A 106 5.07 -10.76 -2.11
N ALA A 107 4.61 -11.43 -1.05
CA ALA A 107 5.35 -12.53 -0.43
C ALA A 107 5.59 -13.69 -1.39
N THR A 108 4.61 -13.97 -2.26
CA THR A 108 4.74 -14.99 -3.31
C THR A 108 5.77 -14.60 -4.37
N ARG A 109 5.90 -13.31 -4.69
CA ARG A 109 6.89 -12.79 -5.65
C ARG A 109 8.30 -12.70 -5.05
N ALA A 110 8.42 -12.32 -3.79
CA ALA A 110 9.70 -12.17 -3.10
C ALA A 110 10.32 -13.49 -2.65
N GLY A 111 9.52 -14.54 -2.42
CA GLY A 111 9.99 -15.87 -2.00
C GLY A 111 10.41 -16.81 -3.16
N ARG A 112 10.60 -16.29 -4.37
CA ARG A 112 11.10 -17.04 -5.54
C ARG A 112 12.52 -16.63 -5.88
#